data_AF-A0A4S5JNB2-F1
#
_entry.id   AF-A0A4S5JNB2-F1
#
_cell.length_a   1.000
_cell.length_b   1.000
_cell.length_c   1.000
_cell.angle_alpha   90.00
_cell.angle_beta   90.00
_cell.angle_gamma   90.00
#
_symmetry.space_group_name_H-M   'P 1'
#
loop_
_entity.id
_entity.type
_entity.pdbx_description
1 polymer ?
#
loop_
_entity_poly.entity_id
_entity_poly.type
_entity_poly.pdbx_seq_one_letter_code
_entity_poly.pdbx_strand_id
1 'polypeptide(L)'
;MKNLLLFASLLAASLTANAATFQGSTSGTFENPTGPAGMVTTGVGTNEFTWGEGAYSHTSWQSCGWFCFQPVAQYHDPSKLKMTGTGFNTDVDQTFIAGYLNFYNGIIYSGTQAEGVDLSLTLNFTSPSAFSETFNYGFSLNNVVNPTGDTTTFLTSVPTKFYSYAGTDYYFELLGFGIHTKNGIKLIDEIFLKEGKNTTVKLLGQFTSMPSEVPLPAAVWLFGSGLMGFMAMRRRAKAQQA
;
A
#
# COMPACT_ATOMS: atom_id res chain seq x y z
N MET A 1 64.96 18.21 21.37
CA MET A 1 64.35 17.43 20.27
C MET A 1 63.17 16.65 20.84
N LYS A 2 61.92 17.08 20.59
CA LYS A 2 60.69 16.30 20.78
C LYS A 2 59.52 17.07 20.17
N ASN A 3 59.47 17.09 18.83
CA ASN A 3 58.26 17.47 18.09
C ASN A 3 57.45 16.19 17.91
N LEU A 4 56.44 15.96 18.74
CA LEU A 4 55.47 14.90 18.49
C LEU A 4 54.26 15.54 17.80
N LEU A 5 54.25 15.44 16.48
CA LEU A 5 53.15 15.79 15.60
C LEU A 5 51.93 14.92 15.95
N LEU A 6 50.87 15.55 16.46
CA LEU A 6 49.54 14.94 16.53
C LEU A 6 48.86 15.12 15.16
N PHE A 7 48.98 14.09 14.31
CA PHE A 7 48.12 13.91 13.14
C PHE A 7 46.79 13.33 13.63
N ALA A 8 45.77 14.17 13.79
CA ALA A 8 44.40 13.70 13.98
C ALA A 8 43.82 13.31 12.62
N SER A 9 43.86 12.03 12.30
CA SER A 9 43.20 11.41 11.15
C SER A 9 41.67 11.57 11.26
N LEU A 10 41.11 12.46 10.44
CA LEU A 10 39.66 12.59 10.25
C LEU A 10 39.19 11.44 9.35
N LEU A 11 38.81 10.30 9.95
CA LEU A 11 38.05 9.27 9.23
C LEU A 11 36.66 9.83 8.92
N ALA A 12 36.47 10.30 7.69
CA ALA A 12 35.13 10.43 7.13
C ALA A 12 34.59 9.01 6.94
N ALA A 13 33.82 8.52 7.91
CA ALA A 13 33.02 7.31 7.72
C ALA A 13 31.98 7.62 6.64
N SER A 14 32.29 7.29 5.39
CA SER A 14 31.28 7.16 4.34
C SER A 14 30.38 5.99 4.74
N LEU A 15 29.30 6.30 5.45
CA LEU A 15 28.23 5.33 5.70
C LEU A 15 27.65 4.97 4.33
N THR A 16 28.03 3.81 3.79
CA THR A 16 27.32 3.23 2.67
C THR A 16 25.92 2.89 3.20
N ALA A 17 24.90 3.61 2.75
CA ALA A 17 23.52 3.27 3.04
C ALA A 17 23.23 1.91 2.41
N ASN A 18 23.23 0.84 3.21
CA ASN A 18 22.68 -0.43 2.76
C ASN A 18 21.17 -0.25 2.67
N ALA A 19 20.59 -0.49 1.49
CA ALA A 19 19.15 -0.52 1.31
C ALA A 19 18.53 -1.52 2.29
N ALA A 20 17.51 -1.12 3.04
CA ALA A 20 16.84 -2.01 3.97
C ALA A 20 16.09 -3.14 3.24
N THR A 21 16.02 -4.31 3.87
CA THR A 21 15.11 -5.39 3.48
C THR A 21 13.92 -5.39 4.43
N PHE A 22 12.72 -5.29 3.88
CA PHE A 22 11.48 -5.33 4.64
C PHE A 22 10.87 -6.73 4.58
N GLN A 23 10.48 -7.22 5.75
CA GLN A 23 9.82 -8.52 5.92
C GLN A 23 8.60 -8.36 6.80
N GLY A 24 7.59 -9.18 6.56
CA GLY A 24 6.36 -9.12 7.33
C GLY A 24 5.20 -9.86 6.70
N SER A 25 4.00 -9.47 7.10
CA SER A 25 2.75 -9.95 6.53
C SER A 25 1.78 -8.81 6.31
N THR A 26 0.82 -9.02 5.41
CA THR A 26 -0.25 -8.07 5.15
C THR A 26 -1.60 -8.61 5.58
N SER A 27 -2.51 -7.71 5.88
CA SER A 27 -3.95 -7.94 6.04
C SER A 27 -4.70 -6.72 5.53
N GLY A 28 -5.99 -6.84 5.25
CA GLY A 28 -6.77 -5.65 4.93
C GLY A 28 -8.25 -5.79 5.23
N THR A 29 -8.87 -4.64 5.48
CA THR A 29 -10.31 -4.50 5.67
C THR A 29 -10.88 -3.48 4.70
N PHE A 30 -12.17 -3.62 4.38
CA PHE A 30 -12.89 -2.66 3.56
C PHE A 30 -13.70 -1.70 4.41
N GLU A 31 -13.55 -0.40 4.16
CA GLU A 31 -14.11 0.68 4.95
C GLU A 31 -14.82 1.70 4.05
N ASN A 32 -15.60 2.59 4.67
CA ASN A 32 -16.15 3.80 4.04
C ASN A 32 -16.84 3.57 2.67
N PRO A 33 -17.77 2.60 2.52
CA PRO A 33 -18.46 2.44 1.25
C PRO A 33 -19.28 3.69 0.90
N THR A 34 -19.30 4.05 -0.38
CA THR A 34 -20.08 5.16 -0.92
C THR A 34 -21.06 4.67 -1.97
N GLY A 35 -22.23 5.29 -2.09
CA GLY A 35 -23.22 4.93 -3.08
C GLY A 35 -24.54 5.70 -2.91
N PRO A 36 -25.59 5.34 -3.66
CA PRO A 36 -26.91 5.95 -3.56
C PRO A 36 -27.55 5.71 -2.18
N ALA A 37 -28.62 6.46 -1.87
CA ALA A 37 -29.35 6.32 -0.60
C ALA A 37 -29.92 4.91 -0.34
N GLY A 38 -30.15 4.12 -1.41
CA GLY A 38 -30.61 2.73 -1.34
C GLY A 38 -29.50 1.69 -1.31
N MET A 39 -28.23 2.10 -1.22
CA MET A 39 -27.08 1.20 -1.22
C MET A 39 -27.21 0.12 -0.13
N VAL A 40 -27.03 -1.14 -0.52
CA VAL A 40 -27.04 -2.29 0.38
C VAL A 40 -25.62 -2.85 0.45
N THR A 41 -25.04 -2.89 1.64
CA THR A 41 -23.68 -3.41 1.85
C THR A 41 -23.60 -4.27 3.09
N THR A 42 -22.74 -5.29 3.06
CA THR A 42 -22.34 -6.04 4.27
C THR A 42 -20.83 -6.30 4.28
N GLY A 43 -20.27 -6.54 5.47
CA GLY A 43 -18.84 -6.87 5.62
C GLY A 43 -17.89 -5.67 5.72
N VAL A 44 -18.40 -4.45 5.89
CA VAL A 44 -17.60 -3.26 6.27
C VAL A 44 -16.85 -3.56 7.57
N GLY A 45 -15.57 -3.17 7.66
CA GLY A 45 -14.71 -3.52 8.78
C GLY A 45 -14.06 -4.91 8.68
N THR A 46 -14.28 -5.64 7.58
CA THR A 46 -13.77 -7.01 7.38
C THR A 46 -13.01 -7.13 6.07
N ASN A 47 -12.33 -8.25 5.86
CA ASN A 47 -11.60 -8.52 4.62
C ASN A 47 -12.49 -8.98 3.45
N GLU A 48 -13.82 -8.99 3.64
CA GLU A 48 -14.79 -9.38 2.63
C GLU A 48 -15.93 -8.34 2.60
N PHE A 49 -16.06 -7.62 1.50
CA PHE A 49 -17.06 -6.58 1.30
C PHE A 49 -18.04 -7.00 0.21
N THR A 50 -19.32 -6.91 0.49
CA THR A 50 -20.39 -7.23 -0.47
C THR A 50 -21.29 -6.02 -0.67
N TRP A 51 -21.80 -5.85 -1.89
CA TRP A 51 -22.73 -4.78 -2.21
C TRP A 51 -23.82 -5.23 -3.18
N GLY A 52 -24.94 -4.51 -3.11
CA GLY A 52 -26.14 -4.74 -3.89
C GLY A 52 -27.05 -5.80 -3.29
N GLU A 53 -28.34 -5.67 -3.59
CA GLU A 53 -29.32 -6.73 -3.38
C GLU A 53 -29.37 -7.62 -4.63
N GLY A 54 -29.18 -8.92 -4.43
CA GLY A 54 -29.22 -9.91 -5.50
C GLY A 54 -30.52 -9.86 -6.31
N ALA A 55 -30.42 -9.72 -7.62
CA ALA A 55 -31.58 -9.65 -8.50
C ALA A 55 -32.26 -11.02 -8.62
N TYR A 56 -33.58 -11.02 -8.81
CA TYR A 56 -34.34 -12.23 -9.10
C TYR A 56 -33.79 -12.92 -10.36
N SER A 57 -33.52 -14.21 -10.24
CA SER A 57 -33.01 -15.05 -11.32
C SER A 57 -34.14 -15.82 -11.99
N HIS A 58 -34.75 -16.73 -11.24
CA HIS A 58 -35.81 -17.63 -11.71
C HIS A 58 -36.55 -18.25 -10.53
N THR A 59 -37.67 -18.92 -10.78
CA THR A 59 -38.35 -19.74 -9.79
C THR A 59 -38.02 -21.21 -10.05
N SER A 60 -37.54 -21.90 -9.02
CA SER A 60 -37.25 -23.33 -9.03
C SER A 60 -38.32 -24.09 -8.23
N TRP A 61 -38.60 -25.34 -8.58
CA TRP A 61 -39.46 -26.20 -7.77
C TRP A 61 -38.60 -27.05 -6.84
N GLN A 62 -38.73 -26.84 -5.53
CA GLN A 62 -38.00 -27.62 -4.53
C GLN A 62 -38.95 -28.58 -3.80
N SER A 63 -38.44 -29.77 -3.52
CA SER A 63 -39.18 -30.76 -2.72
C SER A 63 -39.21 -30.31 -1.27
N CYS A 64 -40.40 -30.24 -0.67
CA CYS A 64 -40.59 -29.94 0.76
C CYS A 64 -40.86 -31.21 1.59
N GLY A 65 -40.68 -32.40 1.02
CA GLY A 65 -40.99 -33.69 1.65
C GLY A 65 -41.69 -34.65 0.69
N TRP A 66 -42.24 -35.75 1.22
CA TRP A 66 -42.87 -36.76 0.36
C TRP A 66 -44.13 -36.18 -0.30
N PHE A 67 -44.10 -36.09 -1.64
CA PHE A 67 -45.17 -35.59 -2.51
C PHE A 67 -45.52 -34.09 -2.42
N CYS A 68 -44.64 -33.23 -1.91
CA CYS A 68 -44.87 -31.79 -2.00
C CYS A 68 -43.73 -31.08 -2.75
N PHE A 69 -44.10 -30.26 -3.73
CA PHE A 69 -43.21 -29.35 -4.44
C PHE A 69 -43.72 -27.94 -4.22
N GLN A 70 -42.81 -27.03 -3.88
CA GLN A 70 -43.14 -25.62 -3.72
C GLN A 70 -42.26 -24.75 -4.62
N PRO A 71 -42.81 -23.67 -5.20
CA PRO A 71 -42.02 -22.71 -5.95
C PRO A 71 -41.14 -21.93 -4.97
N VAL A 72 -39.85 -21.87 -5.27
CA VAL A 72 -38.84 -21.11 -4.53
C VAL A 72 -38.19 -20.13 -5.50
N ALA A 73 -38.31 -18.84 -5.21
CA ALA A 73 -37.60 -17.80 -5.94
C ALA A 73 -36.10 -17.90 -5.68
N GLN A 74 -35.32 -17.92 -6.75
CA GLN A 74 -33.87 -17.92 -6.75
C GLN A 74 -33.40 -16.51 -7.10
N TYR A 75 -32.35 -16.07 -6.41
CA TYR A 75 -31.73 -14.76 -6.59
C TYR A 75 -30.26 -14.95 -6.94
N HIS A 76 -29.69 -13.98 -7.64
CA HIS A 76 -28.26 -13.93 -7.86
C HIS A 76 -27.52 -13.50 -6.59
N ASP A 77 -26.27 -13.91 -6.46
CA ASP A 77 -25.42 -13.41 -5.37
C ASP A 77 -25.06 -11.93 -5.60
N PRO A 78 -24.89 -11.15 -4.51
CA PRO A 78 -24.41 -9.77 -4.59
C PRO A 78 -22.97 -9.71 -5.11
N SER A 79 -22.58 -8.53 -5.59
CA SER A 79 -21.19 -8.27 -5.98
C SER A 79 -20.29 -8.23 -4.74
N LYS A 80 -19.01 -8.59 -4.93
CA LYS A 80 -18.10 -8.83 -3.81
C LYS A 80 -16.64 -8.54 -4.10
N LEU A 81 -15.96 -7.95 -3.13
CA LEU A 81 -14.50 -7.90 -3.02
C LEU A 81 -14.04 -8.71 -1.80
N LYS A 82 -12.96 -9.47 -1.96
CA LYS A 82 -12.32 -10.18 -0.85
C LYS A 82 -10.81 -10.00 -0.91
N MET A 83 -10.24 -9.52 0.18
CA MET A 83 -8.80 -9.39 0.36
C MET A 83 -8.25 -10.59 1.13
N THR A 84 -7.18 -11.19 0.60
CA THR A 84 -6.37 -12.19 1.29
C THR A 84 -4.95 -11.66 1.45
N GLY A 85 -4.53 -11.50 2.71
CA GLY A 85 -3.18 -11.13 3.08
C GLY A 85 -2.13 -12.15 2.67
N THR A 86 -0.87 -11.75 2.66
CA THR A 86 0.26 -12.64 2.36
C THR A 86 1.52 -12.22 3.12
N GLY A 87 2.50 -13.11 3.18
CA GLY A 87 3.84 -12.76 3.68
C GLY A 87 4.64 -12.03 2.60
N PHE A 88 5.50 -11.12 3.01
CA PHE A 88 6.45 -10.46 2.11
C PHE A 88 7.87 -10.49 2.67
N ASN A 89 8.83 -10.53 1.76
CA ASN A 89 10.25 -10.37 2.00
C ASN A 89 10.84 -9.73 0.74
N THR A 90 11.20 -8.46 0.83
CA THR A 90 11.61 -7.68 -0.34
C THR A 90 12.64 -6.63 0.02
N ASP A 91 13.53 -6.38 -0.92
CA ASP A 91 14.42 -5.24 -0.86
C ASP A 91 13.71 -3.98 -1.30
N VAL A 92 14.24 -2.83 -0.89
CA VAL A 92 13.80 -1.51 -1.39
C VAL A 92 13.97 -1.45 -2.91
N ASP A 93 13.08 -0.71 -3.55
CA ASP A 93 12.94 -0.54 -5.00
C ASP A 93 12.55 -1.81 -5.77
N GLN A 94 12.27 -2.92 -5.07
CA GLN A 94 11.68 -4.12 -5.67
C GLN A 94 10.16 -4.16 -5.47
N THR A 95 9.45 -4.57 -6.52
CA THR A 95 8.01 -4.81 -6.44
C THR A 95 7.74 -6.16 -5.79
N PHE A 96 6.74 -6.22 -4.91
CA PHE A 96 6.30 -7.44 -4.24
C PHE A 96 4.78 -7.57 -4.26
N ILE A 97 4.28 -8.75 -3.87
CA ILE A 97 2.84 -9.01 -3.74
C ILE A 97 2.41 -8.59 -2.33
N ALA A 98 1.64 -7.52 -2.21
CA ALA A 98 1.04 -7.05 -0.96
C ALA A 98 -0.23 -7.85 -0.59
N GLY A 99 -0.74 -8.68 -1.50
CA GLY A 99 -1.79 -9.66 -1.23
C GLY A 99 -2.62 -9.95 -2.47
N TYR A 100 -3.82 -10.49 -2.27
CA TYR A 100 -4.70 -10.95 -3.34
C TYR A 100 -6.09 -10.38 -3.19
N LEU A 101 -6.59 -9.74 -4.25
CA LEU A 101 -7.95 -9.23 -4.33
C LEU A 101 -8.78 -10.13 -5.23
N ASN A 102 -9.80 -10.76 -4.68
CA ASN A 102 -10.83 -11.45 -5.45
C ASN A 102 -11.99 -10.49 -5.69
N PHE A 103 -12.39 -10.34 -6.96
CA PHE A 103 -13.59 -9.61 -7.36
C PHE A 103 -14.57 -10.62 -7.95
N TYR A 104 -15.81 -10.61 -7.45
CA TYR A 104 -16.95 -11.29 -8.03
C TYR A 104 -17.99 -10.24 -8.45
N ASN A 105 -18.34 -10.25 -9.73
CA ASN A 105 -19.38 -9.40 -10.27
C ASN A 105 -20.72 -10.16 -10.23
N GLY A 106 -21.61 -9.75 -9.33
CA GLY A 106 -22.95 -10.30 -9.14
C GLY A 106 -24.02 -9.48 -9.85
N ILE A 107 -25.20 -10.09 -10.06
CA ILE A 107 -26.34 -9.41 -10.70
C ILE A 107 -27.21 -8.83 -9.59
N ILE A 108 -27.29 -7.50 -9.53
CA ILE A 108 -27.97 -6.78 -8.45
C ILE A 108 -29.11 -5.87 -8.95
N TYR A 109 -30.01 -5.48 -8.06
CA TYR A 109 -31.02 -4.46 -8.36
C TYR A 109 -30.40 -3.06 -8.45
N SER A 110 -30.81 -2.30 -9.47
CA SER A 110 -30.40 -0.90 -9.61
C SER A 110 -30.87 -0.06 -8.42
N GLY A 111 -30.00 0.82 -7.94
CA GLY A 111 -30.21 1.64 -6.75
C GLY A 111 -29.66 1.03 -5.46
N THR A 112 -29.21 -0.23 -5.50
CA THR A 112 -28.63 -0.94 -4.34
C THR A 112 -27.11 -1.07 -4.39
N GLN A 113 -26.49 -0.69 -5.50
CA GLN A 113 -25.05 -0.80 -5.71
C GLN A 113 -24.21 0.07 -4.77
N ALA A 114 -22.93 -0.27 -4.60
CA ALA A 114 -21.91 0.64 -4.10
C ALA A 114 -21.14 1.25 -5.28
N GLU A 115 -20.71 2.50 -5.14
CA GLU A 115 -19.95 3.28 -6.14
C GLU A 115 -18.46 3.39 -5.78
N GLY A 116 -18.11 3.12 -4.52
CA GLY A 116 -16.74 3.13 -4.05
C GLY A 116 -16.60 2.49 -2.67
N VAL A 117 -15.37 2.11 -2.32
CA VAL A 117 -14.99 1.56 -1.02
C VAL A 117 -13.49 1.76 -0.80
N ASP A 118 -13.07 1.95 0.45
CA ASP A 118 -11.65 2.03 0.81
C ASP A 118 -11.12 0.67 1.25
N LEU A 119 -9.92 0.30 0.79
CA LEU A 119 -9.11 -0.78 1.35
C LEU A 119 -8.14 -0.20 2.39
N SER A 120 -8.34 -0.55 3.65
CA SER A 120 -7.39 -0.34 4.74
C SER A 120 -6.40 -1.51 4.75
N LEU A 121 -5.20 -1.31 4.19
CA LEU A 121 -4.14 -2.30 4.07
C LEU A 121 -3.13 -2.14 5.21
N THR A 122 -3.08 -3.12 6.11
CA THR A 122 -2.12 -3.17 7.21
C THR A 122 -0.92 -4.02 6.83
N LEU A 123 0.28 -3.46 7.00
CA LEU A 123 1.56 -4.17 6.91
C LEU A 123 2.11 -4.37 8.32
N ASN A 124 2.27 -5.63 8.72
CA ASN A 124 2.89 -6.02 9.98
C ASN A 124 4.35 -6.42 9.72
N PHE A 125 5.27 -5.52 10.02
CA PHE A 125 6.69 -5.69 9.78
C PHE A 125 7.36 -6.52 10.87
N THR A 126 8.34 -7.32 10.48
CA THR A 126 9.24 -8.08 11.36
C THR A 126 10.72 -7.72 11.14
N SER A 127 11.05 -7.14 9.98
CA SER A 127 12.38 -6.60 9.64
C SER A 127 12.22 -5.25 8.93
N PRO A 128 13.08 -4.24 9.20
CA PRO A 128 14.26 -4.27 10.10
C PRO A 128 13.92 -4.16 11.61
N SER A 129 12.66 -3.88 11.94
CA SER A 129 12.14 -3.91 13.31
C SER A 129 10.66 -4.30 13.30
N ALA A 130 10.13 -4.74 14.45
CA ALA A 130 8.73 -5.07 14.59
C ALA A 130 7.85 -3.82 14.81
N PHE A 131 6.94 -3.56 13.88
CA PHE A 131 5.91 -2.51 13.97
C PHE A 131 4.79 -2.79 12.96
N SER A 132 3.73 -2.00 13.00
CA SER A 132 2.61 -2.11 12.06
C SER A 132 2.23 -0.74 11.54
N GLU A 133 1.90 -0.66 10.25
CA GLU A 133 1.42 0.55 9.60
C GLU A 133 0.22 0.21 8.71
N THR A 134 -0.77 1.10 8.67
CA THR A 134 -1.97 0.95 7.83
C THR A 134 -2.04 2.06 6.79
N PHE A 135 -2.28 1.66 5.55
CA PHE A 135 -2.43 2.54 4.39
C PHE A 135 -3.84 2.39 3.81
N ASN A 136 -4.49 3.50 3.45
CA ASN A 136 -5.84 3.49 2.90
C ASN A 136 -5.82 3.75 1.39
N TYR A 137 -6.54 2.93 0.64
CA TYR A 137 -6.60 3.00 -0.82
C TYR A 137 -8.05 2.94 -1.31
N GLY A 138 -8.50 3.94 -2.04
CA GLY A 138 -9.86 3.96 -2.60
C GLY A 138 -9.99 3.09 -3.84
N PHE A 139 -11.09 2.34 -3.94
CA PHE A 139 -11.54 1.68 -5.16
C PHE A 139 -12.83 2.32 -5.64
N SER A 140 -12.93 2.58 -6.95
CA SER A 140 -14.19 2.93 -7.60
C SER A 140 -14.87 1.68 -8.14
N LEU A 141 -16.19 1.59 -7.92
CA LEU A 141 -17.04 0.46 -8.30
C LEU A 141 -18.07 0.96 -9.31
N ASN A 142 -17.83 0.72 -10.59
CA ASN A 142 -18.73 1.12 -11.66
C ASN A 142 -19.64 -0.04 -12.04
N ASN A 143 -20.90 0.06 -11.64
CA ASN A 143 -21.93 -0.94 -11.90
C ASN A 143 -22.81 -0.43 -13.06
N VAL A 144 -22.93 -1.22 -14.11
CA VAL A 144 -23.65 -0.83 -15.33
C VAL A 144 -24.85 -1.74 -15.58
N VAL A 145 -25.71 -1.33 -16.52
CA VAL A 145 -26.90 -2.14 -16.84
C VAL A 145 -26.48 -3.48 -17.45
N ASN A 146 -27.00 -4.55 -16.84
CA ASN A 146 -26.81 -5.93 -17.27
C ASN A 146 -27.28 -6.15 -18.72
N PRO A 147 -26.57 -6.96 -19.54
CA PRO A 147 -25.48 -7.90 -19.18
C PRO A 147 -24.07 -7.35 -19.50
N THR A 148 -23.87 -6.04 -19.42
CA THR A 148 -22.63 -5.40 -19.90
C THR A 148 -21.39 -5.85 -19.12
N GLY A 149 -21.48 -6.00 -17.80
CA GLY A 149 -20.35 -6.32 -16.93
C GLY A 149 -19.79 -5.09 -16.23
N ASP A 150 -19.36 -5.28 -14.99
CA ASP A 150 -18.97 -4.22 -14.09
C ASP A 150 -17.45 -4.10 -13.95
N THR A 151 -17.05 -2.96 -13.39
CA THR A 151 -15.65 -2.56 -13.31
C THR A 151 -15.27 -2.16 -11.89
N THR A 152 -14.12 -2.64 -11.42
CA THR A 152 -13.44 -2.16 -10.22
C THR A 152 -12.16 -1.46 -10.61
N THR A 153 -12.00 -0.20 -10.22
CA THR A 153 -10.83 0.63 -10.56
C THR A 153 -10.08 1.02 -9.30
N PHE A 154 -8.77 0.77 -9.30
CA PHE A 154 -7.83 1.28 -8.30
C PHE A 154 -7.65 2.78 -8.48
N LEU A 155 -7.99 3.57 -7.47
CA LEU A 155 -7.70 5.00 -7.47
C LEU A 155 -6.24 5.17 -7.09
N THR A 156 -5.42 5.57 -8.07
CA THR A 156 -3.96 5.72 -7.93
C THR A 156 -3.59 6.46 -6.64
N SER A 157 -2.56 5.97 -5.96
CA SER A 157 -2.06 6.54 -4.72
C SER A 157 -0.71 7.22 -4.91
N VAL A 158 -0.33 8.06 -3.94
CA VAL A 158 1.02 8.61 -3.87
C VAL A 158 1.83 7.85 -2.82
N PRO A 159 3.15 7.69 -3.01
CA PRO A 159 4.01 7.10 -2.00
C PRO A 159 3.89 7.82 -0.65
N THR A 160 3.67 7.04 0.41
CA THR A 160 3.49 7.57 1.77
C THR A 160 4.68 7.20 2.64
N LYS A 161 5.30 8.21 3.27
CA LYS A 161 6.38 7.99 4.25
C LYS A 161 5.82 7.21 5.43
N PHE A 162 6.47 6.12 5.82
CA PHE A 162 6.03 5.29 6.95
C PHE A 162 7.11 5.01 7.99
N TYR A 163 8.39 5.11 7.62
CA TYR A 163 9.47 4.69 8.49
C TYR A 163 10.76 5.47 8.22
N SER A 164 11.53 5.75 9.27
CA SER A 164 12.86 6.36 9.16
C SER A 164 13.86 5.47 9.91
N TYR A 165 14.88 4.98 9.21
CA TYR A 165 15.88 4.09 9.77
C TYR A 165 17.27 4.36 9.19
N ALA A 166 18.27 4.38 10.07
CA ALA A 166 19.68 4.67 9.72
C ALA A 166 19.86 5.95 8.87
N GLY A 167 19.08 7.00 9.16
CA GLY A 167 19.14 8.27 8.43
C GLY A 167 18.53 8.23 7.02
N THR A 168 17.73 7.21 6.72
CA THR A 168 17.00 7.05 5.45
C THR A 168 15.51 7.04 5.72
N ASP A 169 14.75 7.79 4.92
CA ASP A 169 13.29 7.79 4.96
C ASP A 169 12.74 6.78 3.94
N TYR A 170 11.78 5.98 4.37
CA TYR A 170 11.14 4.94 3.59
C TYR A 170 9.68 5.25 3.32
N TYR A 171 9.27 4.96 2.10
CA TYR A 171 7.94 5.22 1.57
C TYR A 171 7.35 3.91 1.07
N PHE A 172 6.04 3.76 1.20
CA PHE A 172 5.30 2.64 0.63
C PHE A 172 4.28 3.18 -0.37
N GLU A 173 4.14 2.46 -1.48
CA GLU A 173 3.13 2.70 -2.50
C GLU A 173 2.48 1.37 -2.90
N LEU A 174 1.16 1.39 -3.02
CA LEU A 174 0.43 0.35 -3.73
C LEU A 174 0.30 0.77 -5.19
N LEU A 175 0.92 -0.01 -6.08
CA LEU A 175 1.03 0.32 -7.50
C LEU A 175 -0.27 0.03 -8.27
N GLY A 176 -1.06 -0.94 -7.81
CA GLY A 176 -2.31 -1.37 -8.44
C GLY A 176 -2.43 -2.89 -8.56
N PHE A 177 -3.15 -3.35 -9.59
CA PHE A 177 -3.45 -4.76 -9.82
C PHE A 177 -2.42 -5.43 -10.73
N GLY A 178 -1.88 -6.57 -10.28
CA GLY A 178 -1.00 -7.43 -11.05
C GLY A 178 -1.73 -8.63 -11.65
N ILE A 179 -1.74 -8.73 -12.97
CA ILE A 179 -2.23 -9.92 -13.70
C ILE A 179 -1.08 -10.69 -14.34
N HIS A 180 -1.14 -12.02 -14.30
CA HIS A 180 -0.12 -12.86 -14.93
C HIS A 180 -0.35 -12.91 -16.44
N THR A 181 0.67 -12.60 -17.23
CA THR A 181 0.69 -12.71 -18.68
C THR A 181 1.82 -13.63 -19.14
N LYS A 182 1.86 -14.01 -20.41
CA LYS A 182 2.97 -14.79 -20.98
C LYS A 182 4.34 -14.12 -20.81
N ASN A 183 4.36 -12.80 -20.61
CA ASN A 183 5.58 -11.99 -20.49
C ASN A 183 5.85 -11.55 -19.03
N GLY A 184 5.20 -12.18 -18.04
CA GLY A 184 5.31 -11.81 -16.64
C GLY A 184 4.08 -11.05 -16.12
N ILE A 185 4.26 -10.32 -15.02
CA ILE A 185 3.15 -9.59 -14.38
C ILE A 185 2.94 -8.26 -15.11
N LYS A 186 1.72 -8.03 -15.58
CA LYS A 186 1.28 -6.73 -16.11
C LYS A 186 0.52 -5.98 -15.02
N LEU A 187 0.91 -4.72 -14.80
CA LEU A 187 0.20 -3.79 -13.94
C LEU A 187 -1.01 -3.22 -14.69
N ILE A 188 -2.16 -3.23 -14.03
CA ILE A 188 -3.40 -2.59 -14.48
C ILE A 188 -4.03 -1.89 -13.26
N ASP A 189 -4.81 -0.86 -13.52
CA ASP A 189 -5.63 -0.13 -12.54
C ASP A 189 -7.09 -0.59 -12.57
N GLU A 190 -7.49 -1.33 -13.59
CA GLU A 190 -8.89 -1.68 -13.80
C GLU A 190 -9.11 -3.19 -13.96
N ILE A 191 -10.16 -3.70 -13.31
CA ILE A 191 -10.66 -5.07 -13.49
C ILE A 191 -12.08 -5.00 -14.02
N PHE A 192 -12.29 -5.52 -15.22
CA PHE A 192 -13.61 -5.69 -15.82
C PHE A 192 -14.05 -7.16 -15.75
N LEU A 193 -15.29 -7.41 -15.34
CA LEU A 193 -15.88 -8.75 -15.31
C LEU A 193 -17.32 -8.75 -15.85
N LYS A 194 -17.65 -9.80 -16.60
CA LYS A 194 -19.06 -10.10 -16.92
C LYS A 194 -19.83 -10.55 -15.68
N GLU A 195 -21.14 -10.39 -15.75
CA GLU A 195 -22.07 -10.85 -14.72
C GLU A 195 -21.88 -12.33 -14.34
N GLY A 196 -21.92 -12.60 -13.04
CA GLY A 196 -21.75 -13.92 -12.45
C GLY A 196 -20.33 -14.49 -12.59
N LYS A 197 -19.33 -13.66 -12.91
CA LYS A 197 -17.92 -14.09 -13.01
C LYS A 197 -17.11 -13.56 -11.84
N ASN A 198 -16.04 -14.27 -11.53
CA ASN A 198 -15.01 -13.82 -10.61
C ASN A 198 -13.62 -13.87 -11.23
N THR A 199 -12.71 -13.12 -10.62
CA THR A 199 -11.28 -13.24 -10.85
C THR A 199 -10.51 -12.91 -9.58
N THR A 200 -9.27 -13.34 -9.51
CA THR A 200 -8.34 -12.95 -8.45
C THR A 200 -7.13 -12.30 -9.08
N VAL A 201 -6.82 -11.08 -8.62
CA VAL A 201 -5.62 -10.33 -9.01
C VAL A 201 -4.66 -10.20 -7.83
N LYS A 202 -3.40 -9.90 -8.13
CA LYS A 202 -2.40 -9.55 -7.11
C LYS A 202 -2.51 -8.06 -6.81
N LEU A 203 -2.31 -7.66 -5.56
CA LEU A 203 -2.03 -6.28 -5.19
C LEU A 203 -0.50 -6.11 -5.18
N LEU A 204 0.03 -5.19 -5.98
CA LEU A 204 1.48 -4.98 -6.10
C LEU A 204 1.92 -3.79 -5.28
N GLY A 205 2.85 -4.00 -4.36
CA GLY A 205 3.44 -2.96 -3.52
C GLY A 205 4.91 -2.72 -3.86
N GLN A 206 5.42 -1.55 -3.50
CA GLN A 206 6.84 -1.21 -3.57
C GLN A 206 7.22 -0.36 -2.36
N PHE A 207 8.42 -0.62 -1.83
CA PHE A 207 9.08 0.29 -0.90
C PHE A 207 10.11 1.12 -1.66
N THR A 208 10.16 2.41 -1.42
CA THR A 208 11.20 3.30 -1.95
C THR A 208 11.92 4.01 -0.81
N SER A 209 13.10 4.55 -1.09
CA SER A 209 13.90 5.27 -0.10
C SER A 209 14.38 6.61 -0.60
N MET A 210 14.49 7.57 0.32
CA MET A 210 15.15 8.84 0.10
C MET A 210 16.09 9.13 1.27
N PRO A 211 17.33 9.62 1.03
CA PRO A 211 18.21 10.02 2.12
C PRO A 211 17.52 11.13 2.93
N SER A 212 17.46 10.97 4.25
CA SER A 212 16.90 12.03 5.10
C SER A 212 17.81 13.26 5.01
N GLU A 213 17.21 14.46 4.99
CA GLU A 213 17.99 15.70 5.08
C GLU A 213 18.68 15.75 6.45
N VAL A 214 19.94 15.30 6.51
CA VAL A 214 20.74 15.39 7.73
C VAL A 214 21.06 16.87 7.95
N PRO A 215 20.79 17.44 9.14
CA PRO A 215 21.22 18.79 9.47
C PRO A 215 22.72 18.91 9.22
N LEU A 216 23.12 19.92 8.43
CA LEU A 216 24.52 20.19 8.10
C LEU A 216 25.40 19.94 9.34
N PRO A 217 26.40 19.03 9.27
CA PRO A 217 27.15 18.64 10.45
C PRO A 217 27.68 19.88 11.16
N ALA A 218 27.71 19.87 12.49
CA ALA A 218 28.36 20.91 13.30
C ALA A 218 29.80 21.20 12.85
N ALA A 219 30.43 20.30 12.06
CA ALA A 219 31.67 20.53 11.34
C ALA A 219 31.65 21.82 10.50
N VAL A 220 30.54 22.23 9.86
CA VAL A 220 30.48 23.52 9.14
C VAL A 220 30.70 24.69 10.10
N TRP A 221 30.10 24.62 11.29
CA TRP A 221 30.31 25.60 12.36
C TRP A 221 31.71 25.48 12.99
N LEU A 222 32.27 24.28 13.09
CA LEU A 222 33.60 24.02 13.63
C LEU A 222 34.71 24.49 12.67
N PHE A 223 34.55 24.28 11.37
CA PHE A 223 35.42 24.82 10.33
C PHE A 223 35.32 26.34 10.29
N GLY A 224 34.11 26.90 10.35
CA GLY A 224 33.90 28.35 10.41
C GLY A 224 34.56 29.01 11.63
N SER A 225 34.31 28.47 12.84
CA SER A 225 34.88 28.99 14.08
C SER A 225 36.38 28.69 14.23
N GLY A 226 36.84 27.54 13.75
CA GLY A 226 38.25 27.17 13.74
C GLY A 226 39.09 28.07 12.83
N LEU A 227 38.62 28.39 11.62
CA LEU A 227 39.31 29.33 10.72
C LEU A 227 39.38 30.73 11.34
N MET A 228 38.29 31.18 11.96
CA MET A 228 38.24 32.47 12.67
C MET A 228 39.22 32.52 13.84
N GLY A 229 39.30 31.44 14.62
CA GLY A 229 40.28 31.29 15.71
C GLY A 229 41.73 31.35 15.21
N PHE A 230 42.05 30.66 14.10
CA PHE A 230 43.37 30.72 13.47
C PHE A 230 43.73 32.12 12.95
N MET A 231 42.78 32.85 12.35
CA MET A 231 43.01 34.23 11.92
C MET A 231 43.27 35.17 13.11
N ALA A 232 42.55 35.01 14.21
CA ALA A 232 42.76 35.79 15.43
C ALA A 232 44.14 35.51 16.07
N MET A 233 44.56 34.24 16.12
CA MET A 233 45.90 33.87 16.60
C MET A 233 47.01 34.44 15.71
N ARG A 234 46.84 34.42 14.37
CA ARG A 234 47.80 35.02 13.43
C ARG A 234 47.96 36.53 13.62
N ARG A 235 46.87 37.24 13.94
CA ARG A 235 46.93 38.69 14.23
C ARG A 235 47.70 38.99 15.52
N ARG A 236 47.51 38.18 16.57
CA ARG A 236 48.25 38.31 17.84
C ARG A 236 49.74 38.05 17.67
N ALA A 237 50.14 37.04 16.91
CA ALA A 237 51.55 36.73 16.69
C ALA A 237 52.32 37.87 15.99
N LYS A 238 51.68 38.60 15.06
CA LYS A 238 52.27 39.79 14.44
C LYS A 238 52.38 40.98 15.38
N ALA A 239 51.45 41.13 16.33
CA ALA A 239 51.46 42.25 17.28
C ALA A 239 52.50 42.11 18.40
N GLN A 240 52.98 40.90 18.68
CA GLN A 240 54.04 40.64 19.67
C GLN A 240 55.47 40.69 19.08
N GLN A 241 55.60 40.90 17.76
CA GLN A 241 56.88 41.01 17.05
C GLN A 241 57.22 42.45 16.64
N ALA A 242 56.41 43.42 17.08
CA ALA A 242 56.66 44.86 16.97
C ALA A 242 56.92 45.43 18.37
#